data_AF-A0A9W9WBR1-F1
#
_entry.id   AF-A0A9W9WBR1-F1
#
_cell.length_a   1.000
_cell.length_b   1.000
_cell.length_c   1.000
_cell.angle_alpha   90.00
_cell.angle_beta   90.00
_cell.angle_gamma   90.00
#
_symmetry.space_group_name_H-M   'P 1'
#
loop_
_entity.id
_entity.type
_entity.pdbx_description
1 polymer ?
#
loop_
_entity_poly.entity_id
_entity_poly.type
_entity_poly.pdbx_seq_one_letter_code
_entity_poly.pdbx_strand_id
1 'polypeptide(L)'
;MPDLFITRIDVFKKDLPYSGGVYRLSGGREYRQFDATFVRITTQNGLEGWGESTPFGSTYAAAHALGVRAGIAEVAPKIIGLDPRRVDRINDAMDEALLRTRACENRH
;
A
#
# COMPACT_ATOMS: atom_id res chain seq x y z
N MET A 1 -1.52 -26.52 -14.14
CA MET A 1 -0.48 -25.55 -13.73
C MET A 1 -0.37 -25.64 -12.22
N PRO A 2 0.81 -25.61 -11.60
CA PRO A 2 0.87 -25.56 -10.14
C PRO A 2 0.11 -24.31 -9.67
N ASP A 3 -0.67 -24.46 -8.61
CA ASP A 3 -1.42 -23.36 -8.03
C ASP A 3 -0.42 -22.33 -7.48
N LEU A 4 -0.39 -21.15 -8.11
CA LEU A 4 0.40 -20.00 -7.64
C LEU A 4 -0.46 -19.23 -6.66
N PHE A 5 0.04 -18.99 -5.45
CA PHE A 5 -0.68 -18.24 -4.45
C PHE A 5 0.26 -17.44 -3.55
N ILE A 6 -0.26 -16.32 -3.05
CA ILE A 6 0.47 -15.42 -2.15
C ILE A 6 0.60 -16.06 -0.78
N THR A 7 1.82 -16.09 -0.23
CA THR A 7 2.11 -16.64 1.11
C THR A 7 2.53 -15.59 2.12
N ARG A 8 3.15 -14.50 1.66
CA ARG A 8 3.60 -13.41 2.53
C ARG A 8 3.51 -12.06 1.82
N ILE A 9 3.19 -11.04 2.61
CA ILE A 9 3.23 -9.65 2.18
C ILE A 9 4.07 -8.90 3.22
N ASP A 10 5.19 -8.34 2.79
CA ASP A 10 6.08 -7.53 3.61
C ASP A 10 5.92 -6.06 3.23
N VAL A 11 5.85 -5.17 4.22
CA VAL A 11 5.70 -3.73 4.02
C VAL A 11 6.92 -3.02 4.60
N PHE A 12 7.59 -2.24 3.77
CA PHE A 12 8.78 -1.48 4.13
C PHE A 12 8.49 0.01 4.03
N LYS A 13 9.08 0.78 4.96
CA LYS A 13 9.01 2.24 4.97
C LYS A 13 10.40 2.81 4.79
N LYS A 14 10.55 3.79 3.89
CA LYS A 14 11.80 4.52 3.72
C LYS A 14 11.54 6.01 3.55
N ASP A 15 12.20 6.80 4.37
CA ASP A 15 12.22 8.25 4.17
C ASP A 15 13.23 8.59 3.07
N LEU A 16 12.74 9.20 1.99
CA LEU A 16 13.55 9.61 0.84
C LEU A 16 13.79 11.13 0.93
N PRO A 17 15.01 11.58 1.29
CA PRO A 17 15.34 13.00 1.29
C PRO A 17 15.41 13.52 -0.15
N TYR A 18 14.88 14.72 -0.37
CA TYR A 18 14.97 15.37 -1.67
C TYR A 18 16.37 15.95 -1.88
N SER A 19 17.06 15.51 -2.94
CA SER A 19 18.45 15.92 -3.21
C SER A 19 18.61 17.42 -3.49
N GLY A 20 17.56 18.09 -3.97
CA GLY A 20 17.55 19.54 -4.22
C GLY A 20 17.24 20.41 -2.98
N GLY A 21 17.20 19.82 -1.78
CA GLY A 21 16.98 20.53 -0.51
C GLY A 21 15.51 20.85 -0.21
N VAL A 22 14.82 21.54 -1.12
CA VAL A 22 13.39 21.85 -1.00
C VAL A 22 12.70 21.72 -2.35
N TYR A 23 11.76 20.79 -2.45
CA TYR A 23 10.84 20.72 -3.58
C TYR A 23 9.69 21.70 -3.33
N ARG A 24 9.56 22.72 -4.19
CA ARG A 24 8.52 23.75 -4.10
C ARG A 24 7.41 23.47 -5.09
N LEU A 25 6.20 23.25 -4.59
CA LEU A 25 4.98 23.15 -5.39
C LEU A 25 4.20 24.47 -5.33
N SER A 26 3.43 24.74 -6.38
CA SER A 26 2.51 25.89 -6.45
C SER A 26 1.58 25.91 -5.23
N GLY A 27 1.36 27.11 -4.66
CA GLY A 27 0.58 27.29 -3.43
C GLY A 27 1.41 27.34 -2.15
N GLY A 28 2.72 27.61 -2.24
CA GLY A 28 3.60 27.83 -1.08
C GLY A 28 3.99 26.55 -0.33
N ARG A 29 3.83 25.37 -0.95
CA ARG A 29 4.12 24.08 -0.32
C ARG A 29 5.57 23.69 -0.56
N GLU A 30 6.28 23.40 0.53
CA GLU A 30 7.67 23.01 0.53
C GLU A 30 7.82 21.59 1.08
N TYR A 31 8.52 20.71 0.34
CA TYR A 31 8.80 19.33 0.77
C TYR A 31 10.30 19.09 0.84
N ARG A 32 10.74 18.47 1.93
CA ARG A 32 12.15 18.14 2.19
C ARG A 32 12.41 16.63 2.15
N GLN A 33 11.38 15.84 2.43
CA GLN A 33 11.43 14.37 2.51
C GLN A 33 10.11 13.79 2.03
N PHE A 34 10.17 12.58 1.46
CA PHE A 34 9.02 11.78 1.07
C PHE A 34 8.96 10.50 1.91
N ASP A 35 7.77 10.12 2.37
CA ASP A 35 7.52 8.84 3.05
C ASP A 35 7.13 7.80 1.99
N ALA A 36 8.12 7.03 1.53
CA ALA A 36 7.91 5.98 0.55
C ALA A 36 7.57 4.67 1.24
N THR A 37 6.53 4.00 0.75
CA THR A 37 6.13 2.66 1.19
C THR A 37 6.37 1.67 0.07
N PHE A 38 7.15 0.63 0.36
CA PHE A 38 7.40 -0.48 -0.55
C PHE A 38 6.69 -1.73 -0.06
N VAL A 39 6.10 -2.50 -0.97
CA VAL A 39 5.41 -3.75 -0.67
C VAL A 39 6.09 -4.87 -1.44
N ARG A 40 6.43 -5.95 -0.74
CA ARG A 40 6.89 -7.19 -1.34
C ARG A 40 5.83 -8.27 -1.17
N ILE A 41 5.45 -8.91 -2.26
CA ILE A 41 4.58 -10.07 -2.29
C ILE A 41 5.44 -11.30 -2.55
N THR A 42 5.43 -12.27 -1.65
CA THR A 42 6.08 -13.57 -1.83
C THR A 42 5.03 -14.64 -2.08
N THR A 43 5.30 -15.51 -3.04
CA THR A 43 4.45 -16.64 -3.40
C THR A 43 4.99 -17.96 -2.83
N GLN A 44 4.19 -19.01 -2.87
CA GLN A 44 4.52 -20.34 -2.36
C GLN A 44 5.75 -21.00 -3.02
N ASN A 45 6.08 -20.60 -4.26
CA ASN A 45 7.26 -21.12 -4.98
C ASN A 45 8.48 -20.20 -4.84
N GLY A 46 8.41 -19.18 -3.98
CA GLY A 46 9.50 -18.24 -3.73
C GLY A 46 9.60 -17.09 -4.72
N LEU A 47 8.71 -16.96 -5.72
CA LEU A 47 8.68 -15.77 -6.56
C LEU A 47 8.28 -14.55 -5.73
N GLU A 48 8.99 -13.44 -5.96
CA GLU A 48 8.75 -12.17 -5.31
C GLU A 48 8.35 -11.10 -6.34
N GLY A 49 7.32 -10.33 -6.01
CA GLY A 49 6.92 -9.13 -6.74
C GLY A 49 7.01 -7.90 -5.83
N TRP A 50 7.41 -6.77 -6.38
CA TRP A 50 7.57 -5.52 -5.64
C TRP A 50 6.67 -4.42 -6.19
N GLY A 51 6.09 -3.64 -5.28
CA GLY A 51 5.32 -2.43 -5.59
C GLY A 51 5.76 -1.27 -4.70
N GLU A 52 5.56 -0.05 -5.20
CA GLU A 52 5.90 1.19 -4.49
C GLU A 52 4.69 2.13 -4.48
N SER A 53 4.47 2.79 -3.34
CA SER A 53 3.57 3.93 -3.20
C SER A 53 4.26 5.05 -2.45
N THR A 54 4.48 6.16 -3.14
CA THR A 54 5.18 7.34 -2.61
C THR A 54 4.28 8.57 -2.81
N PRO A 55 3.37 8.85 -1.86
CA PRO A 55 2.50 10.02 -1.96
C PRO A 55 3.30 11.32 -1.85
N PHE A 56 2.89 12.35 -2.61
CA PHE A 56 3.49 13.68 -2.57
C PHE A 56 3.15 14.42 -1.27
N GLY A 57 3.84 14.03 -0.20
CA GLY A 57 4.02 14.74 1.05
C GLY A 57 2.77 15.08 1.88
N SER A 58 3.03 15.51 3.12
CA SER A 58 2.07 15.62 4.22
C SER A 58 0.92 16.63 4.00
N THR A 59 1.05 17.61 3.11
CA THR A 59 0.05 18.69 2.94
C THR A 59 -0.94 18.46 1.80
N TYR A 60 -0.74 17.47 0.93
CA TYR A 60 -1.81 17.04 0.01
C TYR A 60 -2.74 16.03 0.69
N ALA A 61 -2.26 15.43 1.78
CA ALA A 61 -2.55 14.04 2.06
C ALA A 61 -1.92 13.56 3.38
N ALA A 62 -2.04 14.32 4.49
CA ALA A 62 -1.53 13.88 5.81
C ALA A 62 -2.09 12.49 6.21
N ALA A 63 -3.26 12.14 5.68
CA ALA A 63 -3.89 10.83 5.80
C ALA A 63 -3.30 9.73 4.89
N HIS A 64 -2.49 10.02 3.87
CA HIS A 64 -2.11 9.01 2.86
C HIS A 64 -0.91 8.15 3.23
N ALA A 65 0.17 8.65 3.85
CA ALA A 65 1.30 7.76 4.13
C ALA A 65 0.95 6.74 5.23
N LEU A 66 0.33 7.22 6.32
CA LEU A 66 -0.23 6.35 7.36
C LEU A 66 -1.44 5.57 6.85
N GLY A 67 -2.32 6.19 6.04
CA GLY A 67 -3.50 5.53 5.47
C GLY A 67 -3.17 4.46 4.43
N VAL A 68 -2.07 4.59 3.68
CA VAL A 68 -1.57 3.54 2.77
C VAL A 68 -1.15 2.33 3.59
N ARG A 69 -0.37 2.52 4.67
CA ARG A 69 0.04 1.41 5.53
C ARG A 69 -1.13 0.78 6.28
N ALA A 70 -2.06 1.59 6.79
CA ALA A 70 -3.27 1.10 7.43
C ALA A 70 -4.16 0.33 6.43
N GLY A 71 -4.34 0.86 5.22
CA GLY A 71 -5.09 0.19 4.15
C GLY A 71 -4.45 -1.13 3.73
N ILE A 72 -3.12 -1.17 3.60
CA ILE A 72 -2.40 -2.43 3.33
C ILE A 72 -2.61 -3.43 4.46
N ALA A 73 -2.61 -2.99 5.73
CA ALA A 73 -2.86 -3.88 6.87
C ALA A 73 -4.26 -4.52 6.84
N GLU A 74 -5.28 -3.78 6.39
CA GLU A 74 -6.65 -4.29 6.23
C GLU A 74 -6.80 -5.23 5.02
N VAL A 75 -6.13 -4.91 3.92
CA VAL A 75 -6.23 -5.65 2.66
C VAL A 75 -5.39 -6.92 2.65
N ALA A 76 -4.18 -6.89 3.22
CA ALA A 76 -3.19 -7.96 3.14
C ALA A 76 -3.75 -9.34 3.57
N PRO A 77 -4.50 -9.48 4.69
CA PRO A 77 -5.07 -10.76 5.10
C PRO A 77 -6.10 -11.33 4.11
N LYS A 78 -6.74 -10.50 3.28
CA LYS A 78 -7.77 -10.91 2.32
C LYS A 78 -7.20 -11.42 1.01
N ILE A 79 -5.97 -11.05 0.70
CA ILE A 79 -5.30 -11.41 -0.56
C ILE A 79 -4.25 -12.52 -0.39
N ILE A 80 -3.87 -12.87 0.84
CA ILE A 80 -3.08 -14.09 1.10
C ILE A 80 -3.87 -15.32 0.64
N GLY A 81 -3.20 -16.23 -0.07
CA GLY A 81 -3.81 -17.43 -0.65
C GLY A 81 -4.43 -17.22 -2.04
N LEU A 82 -4.52 -15.99 -2.54
CA LEU A 82 -4.99 -15.73 -3.91
C LEU A 82 -3.88 -15.86 -4.95
N ASP A 83 -4.25 -16.17 -6.19
CA ASP A 83 -3.31 -16.24 -7.32
C ASP A 83 -2.91 -14.82 -7.77
N PRO A 84 -1.63 -14.44 -7.65
CA PRO A 84 -1.14 -13.09 -7.98
C PRO A 84 -1.33 -12.72 -9.47
N ARG A 85 -1.58 -13.69 -10.35
CA ARG A 85 -1.80 -13.44 -11.79
C ARG A 85 -3.23 -13.02 -12.10
N ARG A 86 -4.17 -13.22 -11.19
CA ARG A 86 -5.59 -12.86 -11.35
C ARG A 86 -5.84 -11.48 -10.77
N VAL A 87 -5.28 -10.46 -11.41
CA VAL A 87 -5.28 -9.08 -10.92
C VAL A 87 -6.69 -8.56 -10.65
N ASP A 88 -7.67 -8.87 -11.50
CA ASP A 88 -9.06 -8.46 -11.30
C ASP A 88 -9.64 -9.02 -9.99
N ARG A 89 -9.38 -10.30 -9.68
CA ARG A 89 -9.85 -10.94 -8.44
C ARG A 89 -9.16 -10.40 -7.20
N ILE A 90 -7.92 -9.98 -7.34
CA ILE A 90 -7.19 -9.31 -6.26
C ILE A 90 -7.83 -7.95 -6.03
N ASN A 91 -8.06 -7.15 -7.08
CA ASN A 91 -8.72 -5.85 -6.97
C ASN A 91 -10.10 -5.97 -6.31
N ASP A 92 -10.94 -6.93 -6.74
CA ASP A 92 -12.25 -7.19 -6.12
C ASP A 92 -12.10 -7.48 -4.61
N ALA A 93 -11.14 -8.33 -4.22
CA ALA A 93 -10.88 -8.65 -2.82
C ALA A 93 -10.37 -7.44 -2.01
N MET A 94 -9.58 -6.56 -2.62
CA MET A 94 -9.13 -5.31 -2.01
C MET A 94 -10.30 -4.34 -1.80
N ASP A 95 -11.17 -4.20 -2.80
CA ASP A 95 -12.35 -3.33 -2.72
C ASP A 95 -13.33 -3.82 -1.65
N GLU A 96 -13.60 -5.13 -1.60
CA GLU A 96 -14.45 -5.73 -0.57
C GLU A 96 -13.90 -5.52 0.85
N ALA A 97 -12.58 -5.61 1.02
CA ALA A 97 -11.93 -5.39 2.30
C ALA A 97 -12.14 -3.95 2.80
N LEU A 98 -11.98 -2.96 1.93
CA LEU A 98 -12.05 -1.54 2.29
C LEU A 98 -13.49 -1.01 2.39
N LEU A 99 -14.42 -1.54 1.60
CA LEU A 99 -15.83 -1.16 1.66
C LEU A 99 -16.51 -1.65 2.95
N ARG A 100 -16.09 -2.79 3.51
CA ARG A 100 -16.67 -3.35 4.75
C ARG A 100 -16.22 -2.64 6.02
N THR A 101 -15.10 -1.91 6.02
CA THR A 101 -14.63 -1.18 7.22
C THR A 101 -15.57 -0.06 7.63
N ARG A 102 -16.44 0.44 6.73
CA ARG A 102 -17.50 1.42 7.07
C ARG A 102 -18.70 0.82 7.83
N ALA A 103 -18.79 -0.51 7.97
CA ALA A 103 -19.95 -1.16 8.59
C ALA A 103 -19.75 -1.59 10.05
N CYS A 104 -18.53 -1.51 10.59
CA CYS A 104 -18.23 -1.94 11.97
C CYS A 104 -18.08 -0.82 13.00
N GLU A 105 -18.09 0.46 12.60
CA GLU A 105 -18.03 1.59 13.55
C GLU A 105 -19.40 2.01 14.14
N ASN A 106 -20.48 1.26 13.87
CA ASN A 106 -21.79 1.45 14.50
C ASN A 106 -22.30 0.17 15.15
N ARG A 107 -21.59 -0.33 16.17
CA ARG A 107 -22.19 -1.25 17.15
C ARG A 107 -21.61 -1.02 18.55
N HIS A 108 -22.41 -0.28 19.33
CA HIS A 108 -22.41 -0.06 20.79
C HIS A 108 -21.46 1.01 21.31
#